data_AF-A0A956LDX1-F1
#
_entry.id   AF-A0A956LDX1-F1
#
_cell.length_a   1.000
_cell.length_b   1.000
_cell.length_c   1.000
_cell.angle_alpha   90.00
_cell.angle_beta   90.00
_cell.angle_gamma   90.00
#
_symmetry.space_group_name_H-M   'P 1'
#
loop_
_entity.id
_entity.type
_entity.pdbx_description
1 polymer ?
#
loop_
_entity_poly.entity_id
_entity_poly.type
_entity_poly.pdbx_seq_one_letter_code
_entity_poly.pdbx_strand_id
1 'polypeptide(L)'
;ALLDALARGVGDQIITTRVALPVDAIARPTDWTLRVPSVLERAFDYSALLTALLRLGTPPTVLQFLPPVTGTGAAHHVVRFLTGFTVSDAFEWEEEWDFGVGVFQFGAHAWYGFGLRVPVEFTVDVSPTRFEAGRLSRMSYQTVVDPRVLDADEAYYRGVGLSEDEAFDGKELVITAGAHVSLYLEVLGGTIVDETLPPNLQFDLGRNFTPPFDGCGSGCGITWWVPADITRTNLNVLGIIKGRAQVGFQVGGDGEAMIAYESIVDGSPVESVKNQAAARKHELSWTGDNPRTFTTEIMATDYPSRDQWPFGWRLSNPRYDWTVSLTPGVKGTIDIDFWPLNERIVIGPFFLHQLAVTLGTLHLPTHSGTVNQALEQPGVVTR
;
A
#
# COMPACT_ATOMS: atom_id res chain seq x y z
N ALA A 1 -19.20 14.88 -41.83
CA ALA A 1 -18.45 16.12 -42.18
C ALA A 1 -17.69 16.68 -40.98
N LEU A 2 -18.34 17.23 -39.95
CA LEU A 2 -17.67 17.81 -38.76
C LEU A 2 -16.96 16.74 -37.91
N LEU A 3 -17.63 15.61 -37.66
CA LEU A 3 -17.05 14.48 -36.92
C LEU A 3 -15.87 13.83 -37.69
N ASP A 4 -15.93 13.79 -39.02
CA ASP A 4 -14.82 13.30 -39.86
C ASP A 4 -13.64 14.27 -39.92
N ALA A 5 -13.84 15.56 -39.63
CA ALA A 5 -12.78 16.57 -39.56
C ALA A 5 -12.05 16.51 -38.20
N LEU A 6 -12.80 16.25 -37.12
CA LEU A 6 -12.25 16.01 -35.78
C LEU A 6 -11.42 14.72 -35.72
N ALA A 7 -11.90 13.62 -36.33
CA ALA A 7 -11.17 12.35 -36.38
C ALA A 7 -9.87 12.41 -37.21
N ARG A 8 -9.68 13.46 -38.03
CA ARG A 8 -8.50 13.65 -38.90
C ARG A 8 -7.45 14.63 -38.33
N GLY A 9 -7.63 15.11 -37.10
CA GLY A 9 -6.62 15.95 -36.41
C GLY A 9 -6.37 17.31 -37.06
N VAL A 10 -7.36 17.86 -37.77
CA VAL A 10 -7.20 19.14 -38.49
C VAL A 10 -7.43 20.33 -37.53
N GLY A 11 -6.37 20.71 -36.80
CA GLY A 11 -6.21 21.99 -36.10
C GLY A 11 -7.30 22.42 -35.11
N ASP A 12 -7.11 23.58 -34.48
CA ASP A 12 -8.09 24.18 -33.57
C ASP A 12 -9.41 24.44 -34.32
N GLN A 13 -10.45 23.66 -34.01
CA GLN A 13 -11.77 23.80 -34.60
C GLN A 13 -12.62 24.75 -33.75
N ILE A 14 -12.95 25.93 -34.27
CA ILE A 14 -13.91 26.85 -33.65
C ILE A 14 -15.31 26.48 -34.14
N ILE A 15 -16.09 25.80 -33.29
CA ILE A 15 -17.51 25.57 -33.54
C ILE A 15 -18.26 26.84 -33.15
N THR A 16 -18.76 27.57 -34.15
CA THR A 16 -19.63 28.73 -33.93
C THR A 16 -21.09 28.29 -34.03
N THR A 17 -21.75 28.10 -32.89
CA THR A 17 -23.19 27.78 -32.86
C THR A 17 -24.00 29.09 -32.84
N ARG A 18 -24.80 29.34 -33.87
CA ARG A 18 -25.81 30.40 -33.84
C ARG A 18 -27.12 29.85 -33.30
N VAL A 19 -27.53 30.31 -32.13
CA VAL A 19 -28.88 30.06 -31.60
C VAL A 19 -29.77 31.23 -32.00
N ALA A 20 -30.73 30.97 -32.89
CA ALA A 20 -31.76 31.95 -33.23
C ALA A 20 -32.89 31.83 -32.20
N LEU A 21 -33.02 32.81 -31.31
CA LEU A 21 -34.13 32.89 -30.37
C LEU A 21 -35.25 33.76 -30.99
N PRO A 22 -36.45 33.22 -31.24
CA PRO A 22 -37.57 34.03 -31.73
C PRO A 22 -37.98 35.03 -30.65
N VAL A 23 -37.94 36.31 -31.00
CA VAL A 23 -38.23 37.45 -30.10
C VAL A 23 -39.61 37.32 -29.45
N ASP A 24 -40.57 36.82 -30.21
CA ASP A 24 -41.97 36.65 -29.79
C ASP A 24 -42.14 35.63 -28.66
N ALA A 25 -41.19 34.69 -28.54
CA ALA A 25 -41.16 33.68 -27.48
C ALA A 25 -40.59 34.23 -26.16
N ILE A 26 -39.80 35.31 -26.22
CA ILE A 26 -39.18 35.97 -25.06
C ILE A 26 -40.14 37.00 -24.43
N ALA A 27 -41.04 37.56 -25.23
CA ALA A 27 -41.87 38.70 -24.85
C ALA A 27 -43.13 38.40 -23.99
N ARG A 28 -43.36 37.17 -23.51
CA ARG A 28 -44.71 36.75 -23.03
C ARG A 28 -44.86 36.29 -21.57
N PRO A 29 -43.80 36.08 -20.78
CA PRO A 29 -43.90 36.20 -19.31
C PRO A 29 -42.93 37.25 -18.75
N THR A 30 -43.22 37.86 -17.61
CA THR A 30 -42.31 38.78 -16.87
C THR A 30 -41.31 38.06 -15.96
N ASP A 31 -41.33 36.72 -15.98
CA ASP A 31 -40.77 35.82 -14.98
C ASP A 31 -39.96 34.66 -15.61
N TRP A 32 -39.46 34.84 -16.84
CA TRP A 32 -38.57 33.87 -17.47
C TRP A 32 -37.11 34.04 -17.01
N THR A 33 -36.41 32.93 -16.87
CA THR A 33 -34.98 32.89 -16.55
C THR A 33 -34.22 32.33 -17.75
N LEU A 34 -33.31 33.12 -18.34
CA LEU A 34 -32.43 32.63 -19.39
C LEU A 34 -31.29 31.81 -18.77
N ARG A 35 -31.27 30.50 -19.00
CA ARG A 35 -30.14 29.64 -18.62
C ARG A 35 -29.17 29.56 -19.78
N VAL A 36 -27.93 30.02 -19.57
CA VAL A 36 -26.88 30.01 -20.58
C VAL A 36 -25.90 28.87 -20.27
N PRO A 37 -25.40 28.13 -21.28
CA PRO A 37 -24.40 27.09 -21.05
C PRO A 37 -23.10 27.67 -20.49
N SER A 38 -22.53 27.03 -19.48
CA SER A 38 -21.16 27.30 -19.05
C SER A 38 -20.21 26.77 -20.12
N VAL A 39 -19.61 27.65 -20.91
CA VAL A 39 -18.56 27.26 -21.86
C VAL A 39 -17.22 27.33 -21.13
N LEU A 40 -16.49 26.21 -21.09
CA LEU A 40 -15.11 26.18 -20.63
C LEU A 40 -14.30 27.25 -21.37
N GLU A 41 -13.73 28.19 -20.61
CA GLU A 41 -12.59 29.03 -21.02
C GLU A 41 -12.81 30.06 -22.15
N ARG A 42 -14.02 30.25 -22.68
CA ARG A 42 -14.28 31.34 -23.65
C ARG A 42 -15.49 32.17 -23.26
N ALA A 43 -15.26 33.47 -23.13
CA ALA A 43 -16.28 34.47 -22.89
C ALA A 43 -17.38 34.34 -23.95
N PHE A 44 -18.60 34.02 -23.52
CA PHE A 44 -19.77 34.18 -24.36
C PHE A 44 -19.96 35.69 -24.58
N ASP A 45 -19.95 36.16 -25.83
CA ASP A 45 -20.14 37.58 -26.13
C ASP A 45 -21.62 37.93 -25.98
N TYR A 46 -21.96 38.50 -24.83
CA TYR A 46 -23.32 38.92 -24.50
C TYR A 46 -23.73 40.24 -25.14
N SER A 47 -22.83 40.97 -25.79
CA SER A 47 -23.12 42.33 -26.30
C SER A 47 -24.30 42.33 -27.27
N ALA A 48 -24.38 41.34 -28.15
CA ALA A 48 -25.49 41.18 -29.09
C ALA A 48 -26.81 40.82 -28.41
N LEU A 49 -26.78 39.96 -27.39
CA LEU A 49 -27.95 39.53 -26.64
C LEU A 49 -28.50 40.67 -25.77
N LEU A 50 -27.62 41.38 -25.04
CA LEU A 50 -27.99 42.54 -24.23
C LEU A 50 -28.62 43.64 -25.08
N THR A 51 -28.06 43.89 -26.26
CA THR A 51 -28.59 44.88 -27.21
C THR A 51 -29.98 44.49 -27.70
N ALA A 52 -30.23 43.20 -27.97
CA ALA A 52 -31.55 42.71 -28.37
C ALA A 52 -32.57 42.80 -27.23
N LEU A 53 -32.16 42.49 -26.00
CA LEU A 53 -33.02 42.53 -24.81
C LEU A 53 -33.38 43.95 -24.37
N LEU A 54 -32.44 44.90 -24.48
CA LEU A 54 -32.69 46.32 -24.21
C LEU A 54 -33.77 46.92 -25.13
N ARG A 55 -33.91 46.39 -26.37
CA ARG A 55 -34.96 46.81 -27.31
C ARG A 55 -36.36 46.30 -26.92
N LEU A 56 -36.46 45.33 -26.01
CA LEU A 56 -37.72 44.70 -25.59
C LEU A 56 -38.31 45.27 -24.29
N GLY A 57 -37.75 46.36 -23.77
CA GLY A 57 -38.40 47.19 -22.73
C GLY A 57 -38.34 46.67 -21.30
N THR A 58 -37.79 45.49 -21.05
CA THR A 58 -37.53 44.96 -19.70
C THR A 58 -36.16 44.29 -19.69
N PRO A 59 -35.17 44.78 -18.93
CA PRO A 59 -33.90 44.07 -18.81
C PRO A 59 -34.16 42.75 -18.08
N PRO A 60 -33.85 41.59 -18.66
CA PRO A 60 -33.93 40.36 -17.89
C PRO A 60 -32.97 40.46 -16.70
N THR A 61 -33.34 39.81 -15.60
CA THR A 61 -32.40 39.60 -14.50
C THR A 61 -31.27 38.72 -15.05
N VAL A 62 -30.15 39.32 -15.42
CA VAL A 62 -28.96 38.60 -15.89
C VAL A 62 -28.50 37.73 -14.72
N LEU A 63 -28.59 36.42 -14.88
CA LEU A 63 -27.95 35.48 -13.96
C LEU A 63 -26.45 35.82 -13.94
N GLN A 64 -25.98 36.30 -12.79
CA GLN A 64 -24.58 36.59 -12.52
C GLN A 64 -23.71 35.44 -13.00
N PHE A 65 -22.57 35.77 -13.61
CA PHE A 65 -21.48 34.82 -13.84
C PHE A 65 -21.31 34.00 -12.57
N LEU A 66 -21.49 32.68 -12.68
CA LEU A 66 -21.02 31.83 -11.59
C LEU A 66 -19.51 32.04 -11.55
N PRO A 67 -18.95 32.46 -10.40
CA PRO A 67 -17.52 32.65 -10.29
C PRO A 67 -16.82 31.35 -10.69
N PRO A 68 -15.62 31.45 -11.31
CA PRO A 68 -14.79 30.28 -11.53
C PRO A 68 -14.64 29.55 -10.20
N VAL A 69 -14.82 28.23 -10.22
CA VAL A 69 -14.60 27.43 -9.01
C VAL A 69 -13.14 27.55 -8.65
N THR A 70 -12.89 28.09 -7.47
CA THR A 70 -11.56 28.10 -6.90
C THR A 70 -11.47 26.90 -5.97
N GLY A 71 -10.58 25.97 -6.33
CA GLY A 71 -10.22 24.84 -5.48
C GLY A 71 -9.07 25.24 -4.55
N THR A 72 -9.13 24.87 -3.28
CA THR A 72 -8.07 25.11 -2.30
C THR A 72 -7.84 23.87 -1.42
N GLY A 73 -6.70 23.85 -0.71
CA GLY A 73 -6.34 22.79 0.22
C GLY A 73 -5.73 21.56 -0.45
N ALA A 74 -5.00 20.79 0.35
CA ALA A 74 -4.43 19.49 0.00
C ALA A 74 -4.57 18.56 1.21
N ALA A 75 -4.71 17.26 0.98
CA ALA A 75 -4.71 16.25 2.02
C ALA A 75 -3.69 15.17 1.67
N HIS A 76 -3.03 14.66 2.70
CA HIS A 76 -2.05 13.60 2.60
C HIS A 76 -2.51 12.45 3.51
N HIS A 77 -2.59 11.26 2.94
CA HIS A 77 -3.02 10.06 3.63
C HIS A 77 -1.98 8.96 3.46
N VAL A 78 -1.81 8.15 4.49
CA VAL A 78 -0.94 6.97 4.47
C VAL A 78 -1.79 5.76 4.79
N VAL A 79 -1.79 4.78 3.89
CA VAL A 79 -2.54 3.53 4.03
C VAL A 79 -1.56 2.38 4.05
N ARG A 80 -1.70 1.49 5.02
CA ARG A 80 -0.80 0.35 5.22
C ARG A 80 -1.54 -0.94 4.93
N PHE A 81 -0.96 -1.78 4.10
CA PHE A 81 -1.45 -3.11 3.81
C PHE A 81 -0.37 -4.13 4.10
N LEU A 82 -0.81 -5.35 4.40
CA LEU A 82 0.09 -6.47 4.48
C LEU A 82 -0.38 -7.50 3.48
N THR A 83 0.55 -7.97 2.66
CA THR A 83 0.32 -9.05 1.72
C THR A 83 1.16 -10.26 2.11
N GLY A 84 0.76 -11.44 1.67
CA GLY A 84 1.41 -12.70 1.99
C GLY A 84 0.57 -13.57 2.91
N PHE A 85 1.24 -14.44 3.64
CA PHE A 85 0.60 -15.42 4.52
C PHE A 85 1.43 -15.66 5.76
N THR A 86 0.77 -16.10 6.82
CA THR A 86 1.41 -16.66 8.00
C THR A 86 0.53 -17.77 8.52
N VAL A 87 1.15 -18.93 8.72
CA VAL A 87 0.52 -20.10 9.30
C VAL A 87 1.25 -20.35 10.61
N SER A 88 0.50 -20.34 11.70
CA SER A 88 0.99 -20.67 13.02
C SER A 88 -0.04 -21.47 13.76
N ASP A 89 0.46 -22.30 14.67
CA ASP A 89 -0.37 -23.10 15.55
C ASP A 89 0.39 -23.36 16.85
N ALA A 90 -0.37 -23.58 17.91
CA ALA A 90 0.14 -23.90 19.22
C ALA A 90 -0.66 -25.07 19.80
N PHE A 91 0.07 -26.08 20.24
CA PHE A 91 -0.44 -27.15 21.07
C PHE A 91 -0.12 -26.82 22.52
N GLU A 92 -1.15 -26.80 23.35
CA GLU A 92 -1.03 -26.62 24.79
C GLU A 92 -1.82 -27.73 25.47
N TRP A 93 -1.17 -28.43 26.38
CA TRP A 93 -1.80 -29.42 27.25
C TRP A 93 -1.31 -29.20 28.67
N GLU A 94 -2.23 -29.15 29.63
CA GLU A 94 -1.93 -29.02 31.05
C GLU A 94 -2.80 -29.99 31.85
N GLU A 95 -2.22 -30.60 32.88
CA GLU A 95 -2.92 -31.45 33.84
C GLU A 95 -2.47 -31.08 35.25
N GLU A 96 -3.45 -30.99 36.15
CA GLU A 96 -3.24 -30.67 37.57
C GLU A 96 -3.72 -31.82 38.45
N TRP A 97 -2.90 -32.18 39.45
CA TRP A 97 -3.21 -33.18 40.46
C TRP A 97 -3.12 -32.56 41.85
N ASP A 98 -4.27 -32.41 42.50
CA ASP A 98 -4.37 -32.10 43.93
C ASP A 98 -4.32 -33.39 44.77
N PHE A 99 -3.38 -33.46 45.71
CA PHE A 99 -3.22 -34.60 46.63
C PHE A 99 -3.44 -34.20 48.11
N GLY A 100 -4.20 -33.12 48.35
CA GLY A 100 -4.72 -32.67 49.64
C GLY A 100 -3.71 -31.90 50.51
N VAL A 101 -2.41 -32.19 50.35
CA VAL A 101 -1.31 -31.46 51.01
C VAL A 101 -0.44 -30.68 50.04
N GLY A 102 -0.84 -30.60 48.77
CA GLY A 102 -0.09 -29.98 47.70
C GLY A 102 -0.73 -30.17 46.34
N VAL A 103 -0.17 -29.48 45.35
CA VAL A 103 -0.61 -29.48 43.95
C VAL A 103 0.59 -29.80 43.07
N PHE A 104 0.43 -30.72 42.13
CA PHE A 104 1.38 -30.96 41.06
C PHE A 104 0.72 -30.60 39.74
N GLN A 105 1.34 -29.75 38.93
CA GLN A 105 0.89 -29.41 37.58
C GLN A 105 1.99 -29.76 36.58
N PHE A 106 1.59 -30.39 35.49
CA PHE A 106 2.44 -30.71 34.36
C PHE A 106 1.81 -30.12 33.10
N GLY A 107 2.59 -29.35 32.34
CA GLY A 107 2.19 -28.86 31.03
C GLY A 107 3.13 -29.31 29.93
N ALA A 108 2.61 -29.52 28.72
CA ALA A 108 3.39 -29.72 27.51
C ALA A 108 2.89 -28.74 26.44
N HIS A 109 3.82 -27.96 25.92
CA HIS A 109 3.55 -26.90 24.96
C HIS A 109 4.44 -27.08 23.73
N ALA A 110 3.89 -26.90 22.54
CA ALA A 110 4.63 -26.91 21.29
C ALA A 110 4.00 -25.91 20.32
N TRP A 111 4.82 -25.18 19.57
CA TRP A 111 4.32 -24.17 18.63
C TRP A 111 5.17 -24.12 17.37
N TYR A 112 4.59 -23.60 16.30
CA TYR A 112 5.32 -23.24 15.09
C TYR A 112 4.71 -22.02 14.41
N GLY A 113 5.53 -21.36 13.59
CA GLY A 113 5.13 -20.25 12.74
C GLY A 113 5.92 -20.30 11.43
N PHE A 114 5.21 -20.22 10.31
CA PHE A 114 5.79 -20.16 8.98
C PHE A 114 5.05 -19.12 8.14
N GLY A 115 5.78 -18.19 7.54
CA GLY A 115 5.13 -17.11 6.80
C GLY A 115 6.08 -16.32 5.93
N LEU A 116 5.52 -15.75 4.87
CA LEU A 116 6.14 -14.75 4.03
C LEU A 116 5.19 -13.56 3.99
N ARG A 117 5.67 -12.41 4.47
CA ARG A 117 4.88 -11.21 4.70
C ARG A 117 5.55 -10.04 3.98
N VAL A 118 4.78 -9.29 3.22
CA VAL A 118 5.25 -8.13 2.45
C VAL A 118 4.45 -6.90 2.88
N PRO A 119 5.05 -6.05 3.74
CA PRO A 119 4.50 -4.76 4.14
C PRO A 119 4.48 -3.78 2.97
N VAL A 120 3.30 -3.27 2.61
CA VAL A 120 3.12 -2.28 1.54
C VAL A 120 2.40 -1.05 2.07
N GLU A 121 3.04 0.10 1.95
CA GLU A 121 2.47 1.40 2.30
C GLU A 121 2.10 2.17 1.03
N PHE A 122 0.91 2.76 0.99
CA PHE A 122 0.49 3.66 -0.08
C PHE A 122 0.30 5.06 0.50
N THR A 123 1.03 6.00 -0.04
CA THR A 123 0.77 7.42 0.16
C THR A 123 -0.27 7.88 -0.85
N VAL A 124 -1.28 8.62 -0.39
CA VAL A 124 -2.32 9.20 -1.23
C VAL A 124 -2.44 10.69 -0.97
N ASP A 125 -2.06 11.49 -1.96
CA ASP A 125 -2.19 12.95 -1.95
C ASP A 125 -3.40 13.38 -2.77
N VAL A 126 -4.24 14.25 -2.22
CA VAL A 126 -5.47 14.75 -2.87
C VAL A 126 -5.42 16.26 -2.94
N SER A 127 -5.68 16.84 -4.12
CA SER A 127 -5.74 18.30 -4.30
C SER A 127 -6.59 18.71 -5.51
N PRO A 128 -7.44 19.74 -5.42
CA PRO A 128 -7.79 20.46 -4.20
C PRO A 128 -8.74 19.64 -3.32
N THR A 129 -8.81 19.97 -2.04
CA THR A 129 -9.68 19.28 -1.07
C THR A 129 -10.93 20.07 -0.70
N ARG A 130 -10.99 21.35 -1.06
CA ARG A 130 -12.13 22.23 -0.87
C ARG A 130 -12.45 22.95 -2.16
N PHE A 131 -13.73 23.07 -2.47
CA PHE A 131 -14.21 23.84 -3.60
C PHE A 131 -15.13 24.97 -3.12
N GLU A 132 -14.86 26.18 -3.59
CA GLU A 132 -15.84 27.26 -3.51
C GLU A 132 -16.74 27.17 -4.73
N ALA A 133 -17.89 26.51 -4.56
CA ALA A 133 -18.76 26.17 -5.67
C ALA A 133 -19.60 27.39 -6.14
N GLY A 134 -19.55 27.65 -7.45
CA GLY A 134 -20.69 28.21 -8.18
C GLY A 134 -21.73 27.11 -8.45
N ARG A 135 -23.02 27.41 -8.36
CA ARG A 135 -24.16 26.47 -8.35
C ARG A 135 -24.30 25.55 -9.58
N LEU A 136 -23.48 25.70 -10.62
CA LEU A 136 -23.48 24.93 -11.87
C LEU A 136 -22.07 24.62 -12.42
N SER A 137 -21.05 24.69 -11.58
CA SER A 137 -19.68 24.60 -12.06
C SER A 137 -19.15 23.16 -12.05
N ARG A 138 -18.29 22.85 -13.03
CA ARG A 138 -17.48 21.63 -13.03
C ARG A 138 -16.33 21.80 -12.04
N MET A 139 -16.14 20.81 -11.18
CA MET A 139 -15.05 20.74 -10.21
C MET A 139 -14.11 19.63 -10.65
N SER A 140 -12.80 19.82 -10.45
CA SER A 140 -11.80 18.80 -10.77
C SER A 140 -10.83 18.69 -9.60
N TYR A 141 -10.51 17.46 -9.22
CA TYR A 141 -9.43 17.15 -8.28
C TYR A 141 -8.50 16.08 -8.82
N GLN A 142 -7.28 16.13 -8.32
CA GLN A 142 -6.24 15.18 -8.58
C GLN A 142 -5.98 14.34 -7.35
N THR A 143 -5.78 13.04 -7.58
CA THR A 143 -5.30 12.09 -6.58
C THR A 143 -3.98 11.52 -7.07
N VAL A 144 -2.93 11.54 -6.25
CA VAL A 144 -1.64 10.90 -6.52
C VAL A 144 -1.49 9.72 -5.57
N VAL A 145 -1.28 8.54 -6.11
CA VAL A 145 -1.09 7.30 -5.35
C VAL A 145 0.35 6.80 -5.55
N ASP A 146 1.10 6.68 -4.46
CA ASP A 146 2.51 6.27 -4.44
C ASP A 146 2.72 5.07 -3.51
N PRO A 147 3.07 3.88 -4.02
CA PRO A 147 3.37 2.71 -3.19
C PRO A 147 4.82 2.68 -2.71
N ARG A 148 5.04 2.05 -1.57
CA ARG A 148 6.36 1.67 -1.04
C ARG A 148 6.26 0.32 -0.36
N VAL A 149 7.33 -0.45 -0.48
CA VAL A 149 7.47 -1.72 0.24
C VAL A 149 8.48 -1.50 1.36
N LEU A 150 8.20 -2.02 2.55
CA LEU A 150 8.96 -1.71 3.76
C LEU A 150 9.61 -2.96 4.37
N ASP A 151 10.79 -2.78 4.96
CA ASP A 151 11.26 -3.60 6.10
C ASP A 151 10.59 -2.99 7.34
N ALA A 152 9.52 -3.63 7.79
CA ALA A 152 8.60 -3.08 8.75
C ALA A 152 8.94 -3.52 10.17
N ASP A 153 8.67 -2.64 11.13
CA ASP A 153 8.79 -2.98 12.54
C ASP A 153 7.51 -3.62 13.08
N GLU A 154 7.58 -4.14 14.29
CA GLU A 154 6.44 -4.76 14.96
C GLU A 154 5.21 -3.81 15.07
N ALA A 155 5.45 -2.50 15.20
CA ALA A 155 4.39 -1.50 15.28
C ALA A 155 3.59 -1.40 13.97
N TYR A 156 4.23 -1.59 12.82
CA TYR A 156 3.53 -1.71 11.54
C TYR A 156 2.54 -2.88 11.55
N TYR A 157 2.99 -4.07 11.97
CA TYR A 157 2.17 -5.29 11.98
C TYR A 157 0.97 -5.17 12.91
N ARG A 158 1.16 -4.60 14.10
CA ARG A 158 0.05 -4.26 15.00
C ARG A 158 -0.88 -3.21 14.38
N GLY A 159 -0.31 -2.22 13.70
CA GLY A 159 -1.06 -1.15 13.02
C GLY A 159 -1.95 -1.63 11.86
N VAL A 160 -1.58 -2.73 11.19
CA VAL A 160 -2.43 -3.40 10.19
C VAL A 160 -3.38 -4.43 10.80
N GLY A 161 -3.39 -4.57 12.13
CA GLY A 161 -4.39 -5.33 12.87
C GLY A 161 -3.99 -6.72 13.33
N LEU A 162 -2.73 -7.14 13.13
CA LEU A 162 -2.26 -8.42 13.67
C LEU A 162 -2.16 -8.37 15.20
N SER A 163 -2.50 -9.48 15.85
CA SER A 163 -2.26 -9.67 17.29
C SER A 163 -0.76 -9.71 17.62
N GLU A 164 -0.39 -9.57 18.89
CA GLU A 164 1.02 -9.65 19.32
C GLU A 164 1.65 -11.00 18.94
N ASP A 165 0.91 -12.11 19.12
CA ASP A 165 1.37 -13.45 18.80
C ASP A 165 1.54 -13.69 17.28
N GLU A 166 0.80 -12.93 16.46
CA GLU A 166 0.90 -12.98 14.99
C GLU A 166 1.90 -11.96 14.42
N ALA A 167 2.42 -11.05 15.25
CA ALA A 167 3.38 -10.04 14.81
C ALA A 167 4.76 -10.65 14.57
N PHE A 168 5.14 -11.74 15.26
CA PHE A 168 6.44 -12.43 15.14
C PHE A 168 7.63 -11.44 15.11
N ASP A 169 7.68 -10.53 16.08
CA ASP A 169 8.69 -9.47 16.22
C ASP A 169 8.88 -8.58 14.98
N GLY A 170 7.88 -8.52 14.10
CA GLY A 170 7.95 -7.75 12.86
C GLY A 170 8.76 -8.38 11.72
N LYS A 171 9.01 -9.69 11.72
CA LYS A 171 9.82 -10.37 10.67
C LYS A 171 9.09 -10.62 9.34
N GLU A 172 9.52 -10.09 8.21
CA GLU A 172 8.90 -10.41 6.91
C GLU A 172 8.94 -11.91 6.58
N LEU A 173 10.03 -12.60 6.93
CA LEU A 173 10.11 -14.06 6.89
C LEU A 173 9.89 -14.61 8.29
N VAL A 174 8.83 -15.39 8.48
CA VAL A 174 8.55 -16.09 9.73
C VAL A 174 8.95 -17.55 9.57
N ILE A 175 9.91 -18.01 10.37
CA ILE A 175 10.26 -19.43 10.52
C ILE A 175 10.59 -19.64 11.99
N THR A 176 9.60 -20.05 12.77
CA THR A 176 9.79 -20.39 14.18
C THR A 176 9.17 -21.73 14.52
N ALA A 177 9.77 -22.44 15.46
CA ALA A 177 9.21 -23.65 16.06
C ALA A 177 9.78 -23.80 17.47
N GLY A 178 8.99 -24.30 18.41
CA GLY A 178 9.48 -24.56 19.75
C GLY A 178 8.63 -25.57 20.48
N ALA A 179 9.18 -26.07 21.58
CA ALA A 179 8.45 -26.91 22.52
C ALA A 179 9.05 -26.79 23.92
N HIS A 180 8.21 -26.87 24.94
CA HIS A 180 8.64 -26.95 26.32
C HIS A 180 7.65 -27.76 27.16
N VAL A 181 8.10 -28.20 28.33
CA VAL A 181 7.31 -28.84 29.37
C VAL A 181 7.38 -27.96 30.61
N SER A 182 6.24 -27.66 31.22
CA SER A 182 6.18 -26.95 32.50
C SER A 182 5.95 -27.96 33.63
N LEU A 183 6.66 -27.77 34.74
CA LEU A 183 6.57 -28.59 35.94
C LEU A 183 6.39 -27.66 37.14
N TYR A 184 5.26 -27.76 37.81
CA TYR A 184 4.98 -27.01 39.02
C TYR A 184 4.60 -27.97 40.15
N LEU A 185 5.24 -27.84 41.31
CA LEU A 185 4.96 -28.64 42.49
C LEU A 185 4.92 -27.74 43.71
N GLU A 186 3.76 -27.66 44.35
CA GLU A 186 3.57 -27.04 45.66
C GLU A 186 3.28 -28.12 46.71
N VAL A 187 3.95 -28.04 47.87
CA VAL A 187 3.72 -28.94 49.00
C VAL A 187 3.65 -28.12 50.28
N LEU A 188 2.58 -28.30 51.05
CA LEU A 188 2.33 -27.64 52.34
C LEU A 188 2.41 -26.10 52.27
N GLY A 189 1.93 -25.51 51.17
CA GLY A 189 1.95 -24.06 50.95
C GLY A 189 3.30 -23.50 50.48
N GLY A 190 4.26 -24.36 50.13
CA GLY A 190 5.56 -23.96 49.59
C GLY A 190 5.81 -24.55 48.21
N THR A 191 6.22 -23.70 47.25
CA THR A 191 6.65 -24.13 45.92
C THR A 191 7.99 -24.85 46.00
N ILE A 192 8.00 -26.13 45.61
CA ILE A 192 9.17 -27.01 45.59
C ILE A 192 9.80 -27.05 44.20
N VAL A 193 8.98 -27.05 43.15
CA VAL A 193 9.42 -27.04 41.75
C VAL A 193 8.57 -26.03 40.99
N ASP A 194 9.22 -25.21 40.18
CA ASP A 194 8.61 -24.32 39.20
C ASP A 194 9.62 -24.18 38.06
N GLU A 195 9.54 -25.10 37.11
CA GLU A 195 10.57 -25.31 36.09
C GLU A 195 9.95 -25.46 34.71
N THR A 196 10.59 -24.84 33.71
CA THR A 196 10.26 -25.02 32.30
C THR A 196 11.42 -25.73 31.59
N LEU A 197 11.14 -26.88 30.98
CA LEU A 197 12.13 -27.79 30.43
C LEU A 197 11.88 -28.11 28.94
N PRO A 198 12.90 -27.96 28.07
CA PRO A 198 14.06 -27.11 28.27
C PRO A 198 13.63 -25.63 28.31
N PRO A 199 14.36 -24.76 29.00
CA PRO A 199 13.95 -23.36 29.18
C PRO A 199 13.88 -22.58 27.86
N ASN A 200 14.57 -23.04 26.80
CA ASN A 200 14.65 -22.34 25.51
C ASN A 200 14.80 -23.32 24.32
N LEU A 201 13.95 -24.35 24.17
CA LEU A 201 13.89 -25.07 22.89
C LEU A 201 12.99 -24.30 21.93
N GLN A 202 13.57 -23.25 21.37
CA GLN A 202 13.00 -22.45 20.29
C GLN A 202 14.01 -22.39 19.15
N PHE A 203 13.50 -22.67 17.97
CA PHE A 203 14.13 -22.36 16.70
C PHE A 203 13.48 -21.09 16.18
N ASP A 204 14.29 -20.08 15.91
CA ASP A 204 13.85 -18.87 15.24
C ASP A 204 14.86 -18.53 14.15
N LEU A 205 14.44 -18.82 12.92
CA LEU A 205 15.18 -18.51 11.70
C LEU A 205 14.49 -17.39 10.92
N GLY A 206 13.50 -16.74 11.53
CA GLY A 206 12.83 -15.61 10.92
C GLY A 206 13.80 -14.45 10.67
N ARG A 207 13.47 -13.63 9.67
CA ARG A 207 14.33 -12.57 9.19
C ARG A 207 13.51 -11.36 8.82
N ASN A 208 14.03 -10.20 9.22
CA ASN A 208 13.64 -8.94 8.64
C ASN A 208 14.34 -8.80 7.29
N PHE A 209 13.62 -8.30 6.29
CA PHE A 209 14.21 -7.91 5.02
C PHE A 209 13.33 -6.90 4.31
N THR A 210 13.94 -6.02 3.51
CA THR A 210 13.19 -5.21 2.56
C THR A 210 12.75 -6.08 1.39
N PRO A 211 11.43 -6.29 1.17
CA PRO A 211 10.97 -7.11 0.07
C PRO A 211 11.32 -6.44 -1.28
N PRO A 212 11.57 -7.23 -2.34
CA PRO A 212 12.18 -6.66 -3.54
C PRO A 212 11.21 -5.79 -4.33
N PHE A 213 11.49 -4.50 -4.44
CA PHE A 213 10.77 -3.54 -5.28
C PHE A 213 11.79 -2.95 -6.27
N ASP A 214 11.38 -2.71 -7.52
CA ASP A 214 12.23 -2.34 -8.67
C ASP A 214 13.36 -1.38 -8.29
N GLY A 215 14.55 -1.66 -8.84
CA GLY A 215 15.72 -0.82 -8.66
C GLY A 215 16.53 -1.03 -7.37
N CYS A 216 16.14 -1.92 -6.45
CA CYS A 216 16.89 -2.09 -5.21
C CYS A 216 18.14 -2.98 -5.29
N GLY A 217 18.41 -3.58 -6.46
CA GLY A 217 19.64 -4.34 -6.73
C GLY A 217 19.88 -5.47 -5.73
N SER A 218 21.09 -5.58 -5.18
CA SER A 218 21.45 -6.58 -4.18
C SER A 218 20.99 -6.25 -2.75
N GLY A 219 20.34 -5.11 -2.54
CA GLY A 219 19.92 -4.63 -1.22
C GLY A 219 18.62 -5.23 -0.70
N CYS A 220 17.82 -5.86 -1.56
CA CYS A 220 16.57 -6.52 -1.17
C CYS A 220 16.67 -8.03 -1.09
N GLY A 221 15.64 -8.60 -0.46
CA GLY A 221 15.48 -10.03 -0.31
C GLY A 221 16.27 -10.58 0.88
N ILE A 222 16.40 -11.89 0.93
CA ILE A 222 16.91 -12.61 2.09
C ILE A 222 18.25 -13.23 1.74
N THR A 223 19.25 -13.05 2.58
CA THR A 223 20.50 -13.81 2.45
C THR A 223 20.58 -14.88 3.53
N TRP A 224 20.64 -16.14 3.10
CA TRP A 224 20.88 -17.28 3.97
C TRP A 224 22.32 -17.78 3.82
N TRP A 225 23.07 -17.78 4.92
CA TRP A 225 24.38 -18.45 4.99
C TRP A 225 24.28 -19.74 5.77
N VAL A 226 24.70 -20.86 5.17
CA VAL A 226 24.78 -22.13 5.88
C VAL A 226 25.90 -22.03 6.93
N PRO A 227 25.65 -22.34 8.21
CA PRO A 227 26.67 -22.35 9.25
C PRO A 227 27.86 -23.24 8.85
N ALA A 228 29.07 -22.74 9.10
CA ALA A 228 30.30 -23.46 8.73
C ALA A 228 30.46 -24.81 9.45
N ASP A 229 29.84 -24.96 10.62
CA ASP A 229 29.79 -26.21 11.37
C ASP A 229 29.00 -27.29 10.61
N ILE A 230 27.93 -26.90 9.91
CA ILE A 230 27.10 -27.81 9.11
C ILE A 230 27.87 -28.23 7.85
N THR A 231 28.53 -27.29 7.18
CA THR A 231 29.31 -27.57 5.96
C THR A 231 30.71 -28.14 6.24
N ARG A 232 31.11 -28.24 7.51
CA ARG A 232 32.46 -28.65 7.96
C ARG A 232 33.59 -27.85 7.31
N THR A 233 33.37 -26.55 7.18
CA THR A 233 34.28 -25.60 6.52
C THR A 233 35.00 -24.69 7.51
N ASN A 234 35.02 -25.07 8.79
CA ASN A 234 35.89 -24.45 9.77
C ASN A 234 37.33 -24.89 9.56
N LEU A 235 38.24 -23.93 9.61
CA LEU A 235 39.68 -24.12 9.51
C LEU A 235 40.28 -23.78 10.87
N ASN A 236 41.11 -24.68 11.39
CA ASN A 236 41.93 -24.41 12.56
C ASN A 236 43.30 -25.06 12.34
N VAL A 237 44.29 -24.23 12.03
CA VAL A 237 45.67 -24.66 11.83
C VAL A 237 46.46 -24.29 13.07
N LEU A 238 46.80 -25.31 13.87
CA LEU A 238 47.64 -25.21 15.07
C LEU A 238 47.14 -24.19 16.12
N GLY A 239 45.86 -23.81 16.10
CA GLY A 239 45.30 -22.78 16.98
C GLY A 239 45.64 -21.35 16.57
N ILE A 240 46.52 -21.16 15.59
CA ILE A 240 47.09 -19.88 15.16
C ILE A 240 46.25 -19.25 14.05
N ILE A 241 45.84 -20.05 13.06
CA ILE A 241 44.97 -19.60 11.97
C ILE A 241 43.63 -20.25 12.17
N LYS A 242 42.63 -19.43 12.50
CA LYS A 242 41.24 -19.84 12.56
C LYS A 242 40.53 -19.28 11.33
N GLY A 243 39.57 -20.00 10.81
CA GLY A 243 38.80 -19.49 9.70
C GLY A 243 37.54 -20.28 9.49
N ARG A 244 36.67 -19.73 8.66
CA ARG A 244 35.44 -20.39 8.25
C ARG A 244 35.09 -19.94 6.86
N ALA A 245 34.70 -20.87 6.01
CA ALA A 245 34.00 -20.57 4.77
C ALA A 245 32.52 -20.90 4.95
N GLN A 246 31.64 -20.12 4.33
CA GLN A 246 30.20 -20.35 4.32
C GLN A 246 29.72 -20.27 2.88
N VAL A 247 28.93 -21.26 2.48
CA VAL A 247 28.12 -21.19 1.28
C VAL A 247 26.73 -20.68 1.67
N GLY A 248 26.09 -19.99 0.76
CA GLY A 248 24.78 -19.42 1.03
C GLY A 248 24.02 -19.11 -0.24
N PHE A 249 22.85 -18.54 -0.06
CA PHE A 249 21.95 -18.16 -1.12
C PHE A 249 21.40 -16.77 -0.81
N GLN A 250 21.41 -15.90 -1.81
CA GLN A 250 20.59 -14.71 -1.84
C GLN A 250 19.29 -15.07 -2.54
N VAL A 251 18.18 -14.95 -1.82
CA VAL A 251 16.82 -15.04 -2.34
C VAL A 251 16.38 -13.62 -2.64
N GLY A 252 16.32 -13.25 -3.91
CA GLY A 252 15.93 -11.92 -4.38
C GLY A 252 14.94 -12.00 -5.52
N GLY A 253 14.89 -10.98 -6.36
CA GLY A 253 14.07 -10.95 -7.57
C GLY A 253 13.31 -9.64 -7.73
N ASP A 254 12.29 -9.66 -8.59
CA ASP A 254 11.49 -8.48 -8.89
C ASP A 254 10.12 -8.61 -8.24
N GLY A 255 9.70 -7.59 -7.50
CA GLY A 255 8.36 -7.53 -6.92
C GLY A 255 7.48 -6.51 -7.60
N GLU A 256 6.18 -6.77 -7.55
CA GLU A 256 5.14 -5.94 -8.12
C GLU A 256 4.02 -5.76 -7.10
N ALA A 257 3.84 -4.54 -6.61
CA ALA A 257 2.70 -4.18 -5.78
C ALA A 257 1.51 -3.88 -6.69
N MET A 258 0.32 -4.35 -6.34
CA MET A 258 -0.88 -4.09 -7.13
C MET A 258 -2.06 -3.77 -6.22
N ILE A 259 -2.92 -2.86 -6.67
CA ILE A 259 -4.10 -2.42 -5.92
C ILE A 259 -5.19 -1.94 -6.87
N ALA A 260 -6.45 -1.99 -6.44
CA ALA A 260 -7.54 -1.32 -7.11
C ALA A 260 -7.74 0.10 -6.56
N TYR A 261 -7.90 1.07 -7.45
CA TYR A 261 -8.22 2.46 -7.13
C TYR A 261 -9.60 2.85 -7.69
N GLU A 262 -10.38 3.53 -6.86
CA GLU A 262 -11.64 4.16 -7.24
C GLU A 262 -11.68 5.60 -6.72
N SER A 263 -12.15 6.54 -7.55
CA SER A 263 -12.52 7.86 -7.07
C SER A 263 -13.94 7.79 -6.53
N ILE A 264 -14.22 8.43 -5.40
CA ILE A 264 -15.53 8.34 -4.75
C ILE A 264 -16.15 9.72 -4.51
N VAL A 265 -17.46 9.81 -4.68
CA VAL A 265 -18.29 10.97 -4.31
C VAL A 265 -19.53 10.44 -3.62
N ASP A 266 -19.82 10.94 -2.42
CA ASP A 266 -20.92 10.47 -1.57
C ASP A 266 -20.93 8.93 -1.38
N GLY A 267 -19.73 8.37 -1.19
CA GLY A 267 -19.51 6.92 -1.01
C GLY A 267 -19.63 6.07 -2.28
N SER A 268 -20.00 6.67 -3.42
CA SER A 268 -20.19 5.97 -4.70
C SER A 268 -18.99 6.15 -5.64
N PRO A 269 -18.51 5.09 -6.33
CA PRO A 269 -17.46 5.21 -7.33
C PRO A 269 -17.88 6.09 -8.52
N VAL A 270 -17.03 7.04 -8.86
CA VAL A 270 -17.17 7.93 -10.03
C VAL A 270 -16.02 7.72 -11.01
N GLU A 271 -16.22 8.17 -12.25
CA GLU A 271 -15.20 8.06 -13.29
C GLU A 271 -14.00 8.96 -13.01
N SER A 272 -12.80 8.40 -13.15
CA SER A 272 -11.55 9.16 -13.10
C SER A 272 -10.67 8.80 -14.28
N VAL A 273 -9.86 9.76 -14.72
CA VAL A 273 -8.96 9.65 -15.86
C VAL A 273 -7.53 9.39 -15.38
N LYS A 274 -6.92 8.33 -15.91
CA LYS A 274 -5.49 8.03 -15.79
C LYS A 274 -4.94 7.83 -17.20
N ASN A 275 -3.89 8.57 -17.58
CA ASN A 275 -3.26 8.44 -18.91
C ASN A 275 -4.27 8.43 -20.08
N GLN A 276 -5.26 9.33 -20.05
CA GLN A 276 -6.35 9.44 -21.04
C GLN A 276 -7.37 8.28 -21.06
N ALA A 277 -7.22 7.26 -20.21
CA ALA A 277 -8.21 6.21 -20.03
C ALA A 277 -9.13 6.57 -18.85
N ALA A 278 -10.43 6.61 -19.11
CA ALA A 278 -11.44 6.91 -18.12
C ALA A 278 -12.12 5.63 -17.63
N ALA A 279 -12.18 5.45 -16.31
CA ALA A 279 -12.82 4.29 -15.68
C ALA A 279 -13.27 4.63 -14.26
N ARG A 280 -14.28 3.93 -13.76
CA ARG A 280 -14.71 4.03 -12.35
C ARG A 280 -13.78 3.28 -11.39
N LYS A 281 -13.11 2.26 -11.90
CA LYS A 281 -12.16 1.42 -11.20
C LYS A 281 -10.91 1.23 -12.04
N HIS A 282 -9.75 1.45 -11.43
CA HIS A 282 -8.43 1.27 -12.05
C HIS A 282 -7.71 0.15 -11.33
N GLU A 283 -7.33 -0.90 -12.04
CA GLU A 283 -6.38 -1.89 -11.53
C GLU A 283 -4.97 -1.36 -11.74
N LEU A 284 -4.23 -1.21 -10.65
CA LEU A 284 -2.91 -0.61 -10.64
C LEU A 284 -1.86 -1.65 -10.31
N SER A 285 -0.68 -1.43 -10.88
CA SER A 285 0.49 -2.25 -10.75
C SER A 285 1.71 -1.34 -10.76
N TRP A 286 2.66 -1.66 -9.90
CA TRP A 286 3.92 -0.98 -9.75
C TRP A 286 5.02 -2.00 -9.56
N THR A 287 6.02 -1.93 -10.42
CA THR A 287 7.29 -2.58 -10.18
C THR A 287 8.16 -1.70 -9.28
N GLY A 288 8.02 -0.37 -9.26
CA GLY A 288 8.83 0.56 -8.44
C GLY A 288 8.12 1.85 -8.00
N ASP A 289 8.89 2.79 -7.46
CA ASP A 289 8.43 4.05 -6.82
C ASP A 289 7.95 5.12 -7.83
N ASN A 290 7.02 4.76 -8.71
CA ASN A 290 6.44 5.66 -9.69
C ASN A 290 5.00 6.00 -9.32
N PRO A 291 4.74 7.20 -8.75
CA PRO A 291 3.39 7.62 -8.42
C PRO A 291 2.46 7.62 -9.63
N ARG A 292 1.16 7.34 -9.39
CA ARG A 292 0.11 7.43 -10.40
C ARG A 292 -0.83 8.57 -10.08
N THR A 293 -1.04 9.46 -11.04
CA THR A 293 -1.99 10.57 -10.91
C THR A 293 -3.31 10.23 -11.59
N PHE A 294 -4.41 10.55 -10.91
CA PHE A 294 -5.77 10.43 -11.38
C PHE A 294 -6.41 11.82 -11.37
N THR A 295 -7.19 12.13 -12.40
CA THR A 295 -8.01 13.35 -12.42
C THR A 295 -9.48 12.97 -12.43
N THR A 296 -10.26 13.55 -11.54
CA THR A 296 -11.69 13.27 -11.38
C THR A 296 -12.48 14.55 -11.56
N GLU A 297 -13.45 14.53 -12.46
CA GLU A 297 -14.36 15.64 -12.70
C GLU A 297 -15.72 15.37 -12.04
N ILE A 298 -16.22 16.34 -11.29
CA ILE A 298 -17.53 16.28 -10.63
C ILE A 298 -18.37 17.45 -11.15
N MET A 299 -19.61 17.17 -11.53
CA MET A 299 -20.57 18.23 -11.91
C MET A 299 -21.39 18.62 -10.68
N ALA A 300 -21.38 19.91 -10.30
CA ALA A 300 -22.17 20.42 -9.18
C ALA A 300 -23.69 20.18 -9.35
N THR A 301 -24.18 20.05 -10.59
CA THR A 301 -25.58 19.78 -10.91
C THR A 301 -26.06 18.39 -10.51
N ASP A 302 -25.14 17.43 -10.40
CA ASP A 302 -25.49 16.04 -10.08
C ASP A 302 -25.84 15.88 -8.59
N TYR A 303 -25.52 16.90 -7.77
CA TYR A 303 -25.66 16.84 -6.31
C TYR A 303 -26.21 18.15 -5.68
N PRO A 304 -27.33 18.71 -6.17
CA PRO A 304 -27.70 20.13 -6.01
C PRO A 304 -28.12 20.60 -4.59
N SER A 305 -28.08 19.74 -3.56
CA SER A 305 -28.74 19.96 -2.26
C SER A 305 -27.86 19.90 -1.01
N ARG A 306 -26.53 19.78 -1.11
CA ARG A 306 -25.64 19.76 0.06
C ARG A 306 -24.54 20.81 -0.03
N ASP A 307 -24.35 21.59 1.04
CA ASP A 307 -23.27 22.57 1.18
C ASP A 307 -21.87 21.94 1.32
N GLN A 308 -21.84 20.61 1.50
CA GLN A 308 -20.65 19.78 1.62
C GLN A 308 -20.89 18.44 0.89
N TRP A 309 -20.05 18.10 -0.08
CA TRP A 309 -20.03 16.78 -0.70
C TRP A 309 -18.78 16.04 -0.25
N PRO A 310 -18.91 14.91 0.45
CA PRO A 310 -17.77 14.07 0.73
C PRO A 310 -17.26 13.48 -0.59
N PHE A 311 -16.03 13.83 -0.98
CA PHE A 311 -15.34 13.20 -2.10
C PHE A 311 -13.98 12.69 -1.65
N GLY A 312 -13.39 11.80 -2.45
CA GLY A 312 -12.11 11.22 -2.11
C GLY A 312 -11.72 10.07 -3.04
N TRP A 313 -11.10 9.08 -2.42
CA TRP A 313 -10.57 7.90 -3.08
C TRP A 313 -10.83 6.66 -2.22
N ARG A 314 -10.72 5.50 -2.86
CA ARG A 314 -10.77 4.18 -2.22
C ARG A 314 -9.68 3.31 -2.83
N LEU A 315 -8.92 2.65 -1.97
CA LEU A 315 -7.97 1.60 -2.34
C LEU A 315 -8.51 0.25 -1.86
N SER A 316 -8.39 -0.79 -2.69
CA SER A 316 -8.89 -2.14 -2.35
C SER A 316 -8.08 -3.25 -3.00
N ASN A 317 -8.23 -4.48 -2.50
CA ASN A 317 -7.59 -5.69 -3.03
C ASN A 317 -6.06 -5.56 -3.23
N PRO A 318 -5.29 -5.16 -2.20
CA PRO A 318 -3.84 -5.14 -2.30
C PRO A 318 -3.32 -6.56 -2.51
N ARG A 319 -2.45 -6.73 -3.50
CA ARG A 319 -1.75 -7.98 -3.80
C ARG A 319 -0.30 -7.67 -4.16
N TYR A 320 0.56 -8.65 -3.98
CA TYR A 320 1.98 -8.53 -4.30
C TYR A 320 2.45 -9.76 -5.06
N ASP A 321 3.05 -9.55 -6.22
CA ASP A 321 3.68 -10.63 -6.98
C ASP A 321 5.19 -10.53 -6.79
N TRP A 322 5.85 -11.66 -6.50
CA TRP A 322 7.30 -11.71 -6.35
C TRP A 322 7.89 -12.78 -7.26
N THR A 323 8.62 -12.36 -8.30
CA THR A 323 9.40 -13.27 -9.13
C THR A 323 10.68 -13.64 -8.41
N VAL A 324 10.70 -14.80 -7.76
CA VAL A 324 11.78 -15.23 -6.88
C VAL A 324 12.96 -15.72 -7.70
N SER A 325 14.14 -15.24 -7.35
CA SER A 325 15.43 -15.71 -7.85
C SER A 325 16.31 -16.14 -6.68
N LEU A 326 17.12 -17.17 -6.93
CA LEU A 326 18.07 -17.70 -5.97
C LEU A 326 19.47 -17.61 -6.56
N THR A 327 20.34 -16.83 -5.92
CA THR A 327 21.73 -16.63 -6.33
C THR A 327 22.65 -17.27 -5.30
N PRO A 328 23.41 -18.31 -5.65
CA PRO A 328 24.36 -18.91 -4.73
C PRO A 328 25.51 -17.94 -4.43
N GLY A 329 26.04 -18.00 -3.22
CA GLY A 329 27.14 -17.15 -2.78
C GLY A 329 28.09 -17.86 -1.84
N VAL A 330 29.27 -17.27 -1.70
CA VAL A 330 30.30 -17.71 -0.76
C VAL A 330 30.82 -16.52 0.04
N LYS A 331 31.09 -16.74 1.31
CA LYS A 331 31.82 -15.80 2.17
C LYS A 331 32.75 -16.55 3.11
N GLY A 332 33.69 -15.85 3.71
CA GLY A 332 34.55 -16.44 4.71
C GLY A 332 35.20 -15.41 5.61
N THR A 333 35.77 -15.90 6.71
CA THR A 333 36.64 -15.13 7.58
C THR A 333 37.88 -15.93 7.88
N ILE A 334 39.03 -15.27 7.94
CA ILE A 334 40.29 -15.82 8.40
C ILE A 334 40.79 -14.92 9.52
N ASP A 335 41.01 -15.48 10.69
CA ASP A 335 41.56 -14.84 11.87
C ASP A 335 42.96 -15.42 12.10
N ILE A 336 43.99 -14.56 12.07
CA ILE A 336 45.38 -14.91 12.34
C ILE A 336 45.69 -14.38 13.74
N ASP A 337 45.95 -15.29 14.67
CA ASP A 337 46.28 -14.99 16.06
C ASP A 337 47.68 -15.54 16.38
N PHE A 338 48.70 -14.79 15.96
CA PHE A 338 50.11 -15.12 16.21
C PHE A 338 50.87 -13.87 16.57
N TRP A 339 51.33 -13.71 17.80
CA TRP A 339 52.15 -12.58 18.19
C TRP A 339 53.37 -12.40 17.24
N PRO A 340 53.56 -11.23 16.60
CA PRO A 340 52.89 -9.94 16.84
C PRO A 340 51.70 -9.60 15.93
N LEU A 341 51.26 -10.51 15.06
CA LEU A 341 50.16 -10.37 14.11
C LEU A 341 48.82 -10.85 14.73
N ASN A 342 47.91 -9.91 14.93
CA ASN A 342 46.50 -10.20 15.15
C ASN A 342 45.70 -9.52 14.04
N GLU A 343 45.27 -10.31 13.06
CA GLU A 343 44.61 -9.80 11.87
C GLU A 343 43.36 -10.63 11.54
N ARG A 344 42.28 -9.92 11.20
CA ARG A 344 41.02 -10.52 10.75
C ARG A 344 40.76 -10.11 9.31
N ILE A 345 40.71 -11.10 8.44
CA ILE A 345 40.44 -10.94 7.01
C ILE A 345 39.01 -11.43 6.75
N VAL A 346 38.16 -10.54 6.24
CA VAL A 346 36.81 -10.88 5.78
C VAL A 346 36.83 -11.03 4.26
N ILE A 347 36.33 -12.16 3.78
CA ILE A 347 36.29 -12.51 2.37
C ILE A 347 34.82 -12.57 1.94
N GLY A 348 34.44 -11.77 0.95
CA GLY A 348 33.07 -11.68 0.45
C GLY A 348 32.13 -10.83 1.33
N PRO A 349 30.80 -10.97 1.17
CA PRO A 349 30.13 -12.00 0.38
C PRO A 349 30.32 -11.83 -1.13
N PHE A 350 30.54 -12.94 -1.82
CA PHE A 350 30.58 -13.02 -3.28
C PHE A 350 29.38 -13.82 -3.76
N PHE A 351 28.50 -13.19 -4.52
CA PHE A 351 27.37 -13.86 -5.16
C PHE A 351 27.71 -14.19 -6.61
N LEU A 352 27.39 -15.43 -7.00
CA LEU A 352 27.65 -15.95 -8.32
C LEU A 352 26.41 -15.72 -9.19
N HIS A 353 26.21 -14.46 -9.61
CA HIS A 353 25.03 -14.06 -10.40
C HIS A 353 24.87 -14.85 -11.71
N GLN A 354 25.96 -15.36 -12.28
CA GLN A 354 25.94 -16.26 -13.44
C GLN A 354 25.31 -17.63 -13.16
N LEU A 355 25.13 -17.99 -11.89
CA LEU A 355 24.45 -19.20 -11.42
C LEU A 355 23.08 -18.88 -10.81
N ALA A 356 22.56 -17.66 -10.97
CA ALA A 356 21.25 -17.30 -10.48
C ALA A 356 20.16 -18.14 -11.19
N VAL A 357 19.22 -18.67 -10.43
CA VAL A 357 18.09 -19.45 -10.93
C VAL A 357 16.78 -18.76 -10.54
N THR A 358 15.93 -18.49 -11.52
CA THR A 358 14.55 -18.03 -11.27
C THR A 358 13.69 -19.21 -10.86
N LEU A 359 13.07 -19.16 -9.68
CA LEU A 359 12.27 -20.24 -9.11
C LEU A 359 10.78 -20.15 -9.53
N GLY A 360 10.33 -18.98 -9.98
CA GLY A 360 8.95 -18.71 -10.40
C GLY A 360 8.40 -17.44 -9.75
N THR A 361 7.11 -17.18 -9.93
CA THR A 361 6.42 -16.02 -9.34
C THR A 361 5.51 -16.48 -8.22
N LEU A 362 5.69 -15.91 -7.03
CA LEU A 362 4.81 -16.06 -5.89
C LEU A 362 3.72 -15.00 -5.97
N HIS A 363 2.46 -15.43 -5.90
CA HIS A 363 1.31 -14.53 -5.80
C HIS A 363 0.91 -14.41 -4.34
N LEU A 364 1.13 -13.24 -3.74
CA LEU A 364 0.86 -12.98 -2.33
C LEU A 364 -0.44 -12.15 -2.20
N PRO A 365 -1.54 -12.76 -1.72
CA PRO A 365 -2.79 -12.04 -1.52
C PRO A 365 -2.70 -11.10 -0.31
N THR A 366 -3.78 -10.37 -0.01
CA THR A 366 -3.91 -9.68 1.27
C THR A 366 -3.79 -10.67 2.43
N HIS A 367 -2.97 -10.35 3.43
CA HIS A 367 -2.66 -11.22 4.55
C HIS A 367 -3.89 -11.41 5.47
N SER A 368 -4.10 -12.64 5.95
CA SER A 368 -5.19 -13.05 6.85
C SER A 368 -5.07 -12.44 8.24
N GLY A 369 -6.16 -11.91 8.78
CA GLY A 369 -6.17 -11.33 10.13
C GLY A 369 -5.84 -9.83 10.16
N THR A 370 -5.61 -9.21 9.01
CA THR A 370 -5.41 -7.75 8.93
C THR A 370 -6.74 -7.00 8.93
N VAL A 371 -6.83 -5.88 9.64
CA VAL A 371 -8.07 -5.06 9.68
C VAL A 371 -8.41 -4.46 8.31
N ASN A 372 -7.41 -4.36 7.42
CA ASN A 372 -7.56 -3.79 6.08
C ASN A 372 -8.00 -4.80 5.01
N GLN A 373 -8.39 -6.04 5.39
CA GLN A 373 -8.98 -7.01 4.45
C GLN A 373 -10.29 -6.54 3.80
N ALA A 374 -11.01 -5.61 4.44
CA ALA A 374 -12.31 -5.12 3.99
C ALA A 374 -12.44 -3.59 4.02
N LEU A 375 -11.40 -2.86 4.41
CA LEU A 375 -11.51 -1.42 4.60
C LEU A 375 -11.36 -0.69 3.27
N GLU A 376 -12.52 -0.47 2.64
CA GLU A 376 -12.83 0.81 2.04
C GLU A 376 -12.37 1.90 3.03
N GLN A 377 -11.18 2.47 2.83
CA GLN A 377 -10.80 3.69 3.54
C GLN A 377 -11.18 4.85 2.63
N PRO A 378 -12.42 5.38 2.74
CA PRO A 378 -12.72 6.59 2.04
C PRO A 378 -11.89 7.70 2.71
N GLY A 379 -10.89 8.19 2.00
CA GLY A 379 -10.26 9.47 2.32
C GLY A 379 -11.27 10.57 2.04
N VAL A 380 -12.30 10.69 2.89
CA VAL A 380 -13.32 11.72 2.73
C VAL A 380 -12.73 13.03 3.21
N VAL A 381 -12.51 13.95 2.29
CA VAL A 381 -12.31 15.34 2.70
C VAL A 381 -13.68 15.95 2.90
N THR A 382 -14.02 16.20 4.17
CA THR A 382 -15.16 17.04 4.54
C THR A 382 -14.70 18.49 4.59
N ARG A 383 -15.55 19.38 4.07
CA ARG A 383 -15.26 20.82 3.93
C ARG A 383 -15.01 21.49 5.28
#